data_AF-A0A937A2B6-F1
#
_entry.id   AF-A0A937A2B6-F1
#
_cell.length_a   1.000
_cell.length_b   1.000
_cell.length_c   1.000
_cell.angle_alpha   90.00
_cell.angle_beta   90.00
_cell.angle_gamma   90.00
#
_symmetry.space_group_name_H-M   'P 1'
#
loop_
_entity.id
_entity.type
_entity.pdbx_description
1 polymer ?
#
loop_
_entity_poly.entity_id
_entity_poly.type
_entity_poly.pdbx_seq_one_letter_code
_entity_poly.pdbx_strand_id
1 'polypeptide(L)'
;MRSRGDFDPRGVHPLTRALVGLLEDARVERLAARELPGLWSLWHPHHTASPDDGSQLDALMARLARGLHDPGYADANAWVRKGRALFLEHVADSAGDATTLRHVASRLGHDIGQMRLRFHDRGYRPVPSYRDDHACLWQAEAVSAEATPSREAQAAMEMPASATPSPTPPEPHDEHRYPEWDHRIGAYRRDWCRLREQPASAGDAEALHTWVNAQQRWLATLARRAPPSVDTPRPSRRRLCRHGDELDLDAALREAAQQRAGHAPAARVHRDREPRAVRAAWLVLLDLSVSMADDGRLDLARHTAWGLNAIAQASGRRCAVHGFHSDGREHQHGVVLKTFDDPQLAAARLAGLRAQGSTRLGVALRHACALLDAQPAQRRTVLLLSDGEPHDIDVHDPTHLLADARRAVREARRRGVGVQGLAMGASAAAAVRRVLGRRHVHALRCAQDLRRWVTRLHRL
;
A
#
# COMPACT_ATOMS: atom_id res chain seq x y z
N MET A 1 23.70 24.79 -0.43
CA MET A 1 23.91 23.32 -0.57
C MET A 1 22.83 22.48 0.12
N ARG A 2 21.61 22.98 0.30
CA ARG A 2 20.54 22.19 0.95
C ARG A 2 19.85 21.26 -0.04
N SER A 3 19.27 20.19 0.47
CA SER A 3 18.34 19.37 -0.30
C SER A 3 17.17 20.20 -0.83
N ARG A 4 16.84 20.04 -2.11
CA ARG A 4 15.68 20.68 -2.75
C ARG A 4 14.47 19.76 -2.60
N GLY A 5 13.38 20.27 -2.01
CA GLY A 5 12.11 19.57 -1.83
C GLY A 5 11.52 19.77 -0.43
N ASP A 6 10.19 19.83 -0.35
CA ASP A 6 9.45 20.07 0.90
C ASP A 6 9.62 18.90 1.88
N PHE A 7 10.27 19.13 3.03
CA PHE A 7 10.10 18.23 4.17
C PHE A 7 8.83 18.59 4.92
N ASP A 8 7.71 17.98 4.52
CA ASP A 8 6.48 18.04 5.32
C ASP A 8 6.76 17.44 6.73
N PRO A 9 6.65 18.23 7.81
CA PRO A 9 6.90 17.74 9.17
C PRO A 9 5.78 16.84 9.71
N ARG A 10 4.61 16.78 9.04
CA ARG A 10 3.46 16.03 9.53
C ARG A 10 3.72 14.53 9.45
N GLY A 11 3.50 13.84 10.57
CA GLY A 11 3.59 12.37 10.65
C GLY A 11 5.01 11.79 10.74
N VAL A 12 6.07 12.62 10.78
CA VAL A 12 7.45 12.12 10.87
C VAL A 12 7.87 11.91 12.33
N HIS A 13 8.23 10.67 12.69
CA HIS A 13 8.69 10.33 14.04
C HIS A 13 9.92 11.17 14.46
N PRO A 14 10.01 11.66 15.72
CA PRO A 14 11.11 12.53 16.17
C PRO A 14 12.52 11.95 15.93
N LEU A 15 12.72 10.65 16.16
CA LEU A 15 13.98 9.98 15.85
C LEU A 15 14.33 10.06 14.36
N THR A 16 13.35 9.87 13.47
CA THR A 16 13.56 9.96 12.03
C THR A 16 13.93 11.39 11.65
N ARG A 17 13.32 12.40 12.27
CA ARG A 17 13.71 13.80 12.07
C ARG A 17 15.15 14.08 12.50
N ALA A 18 15.55 13.58 13.66
CA ALA A 18 16.93 13.69 14.15
C ALA A 18 17.95 13.00 13.22
N LEU A 19 17.60 11.83 12.66
CA LEU A 19 18.42 11.11 11.70
C LEU A 19 18.51 11.82 10.34
N VAL A 20 17.41 12.40 9.84
CA VAL A 20 17.43 13.23 8.63
C VAL A 20 18.39 14.40 8.81
N GLY A 21 18.30 15.11 9.94
CA GLY A 21 19.20 16.21 10.27
C GLY A 21 20.67 15.78 10.30
N LEU A 22 20.99 14.69 11.01
CA LEU A 22 22.36 14.17 11.11
C LEU A 22 22.96 13.85 9.73
N LEU A 23 22.18 13.22 8.84
CA LEU A 23 22.62 12.85 7.50
C LEU A 23 22.76 14.07 6.60
N GLU A 24 21.84 15.04 6.69
CA GLU A 24 21.91 16.28 5.92
C GLU A 24 23.13 17.12 6.33
N ASP A 25 23.41 17.25 7.63
CA ASP A 25 24.61 17.95 8.11
C ASP A 25 25.88 17.33 7.54
N ALA A 26 26.00 16.00 7.63
CA ALA A 26 27.18 15.29 7.11
C ALA A 26 27.34 15.47 5.59
N ARG A 27 26.22 15.53 4.85
CA ARG A 27 26.22 15.81 3.40
C ARG A 27 26.67 17.24 3.12
N VAL A 28 26.12 18.21 3.84
CA VAL A 28 26.45 19.63 3.70
C VAL A 28 27.91 19.89 4.05
N GLU A 29 28.42 19.31 5.15
CA GLU A 29 29.83 19.38 5.54
C GLU A 29 30.75 18.85 4.43
N ARG A 30 30.40 17.70 3.86
CA ARG A 30 31.19 17.09 2.77
C ARG A 30 31.18 17.94 1.50
N LEU A 31 30.04 18.51 1.13
CA LEU A 31 29.95 19.39 -0.03
C LEU A 31 30.67 20.71 0.20
N ALA A 32 30.54 21.30 1.39
CA ALA A 32 31.22 22.53 1.75
C ALA A 32 32.74 22.35 1.79
N ALA A 33 33.24 21.20 2.27
CA ALA A 33 34.66 20.88 2.25
C ALA A 33 35.25 20.68 0.85
N ARG A 34 34.42 20.37 -0.16
CA ARG A 34 34.86 20.35 -1.57
C ARG A 34 35.14 21.75 -2.11
N GLU A 35 34.34 22.72 -1.71
CA GLU A 35 34.51 24.13 -2.12
C GLU A 35 35.55 24.84 -1.25
N LEU A 36 35.59 24.54 0.05
CA LEU A 36 36.46 25.16 1.04
C LEU A 36 37.14 24.09 1.90
N PRO A 37 38.28 23.52 1.45
CA PRO A 37 38.96 22.42 2.15
C PRO A 37 39.35 22.74 3.59
N GLY A 38 39.59 24.01 3.93
CA GLY A 38 39.93 24.44 5.29
C GLY A 38 38.82 24.21 6.32
N LEU A 39 37.55 24.13 5.90
CA LEU A 39 36.43 23.83 6.80
C LEU A 39 36.53 22.42 7.37
N TRP A 40 37.08 21.47 6.61
CA TRP A 40 37.26 20.10 7.07
C TRP A 40 38.14 20.03 8.31
N SER A 41 39.29 20.71 8.28
CA SER A 41 40.21 20.82 9.41
C SER A 41 39.61 21.54 10.62
N LEU A 42 38.68 22.48 10.39
CA LEU A 42 37.99 23.22 11.44
C LEU A 42 36.94 22.35 12.15
N TRP A 43 36.22 21.49 11.44
CA TRP A 43 35.21 20.61 12.02
C TRP A 43 35.78 19.35 12.67
N HIS A 44 36.90 18.85 12.15
CA HIS A 44 37.50 17.58 12.61
C HIS A 44 37.69 17.45 14.13
N PRO A 45 38.18 18.48 14.87
CA PRO A 45 38.37 18.40 16.32
C PRO A 45 37.08 18.17 17.12
N HIS A 46 35.90 18.41 16.53
CA HIS A 46 34.61 18.25 17.19
C HIS A 46 34.03 16.83 17.04
N HIS A 47 34.60 15.98 16.18
CA HIS A 47 34.16 14.59 15.95
C HIS A 47 34.94 13.60 16.83
N THR A 48 34.74 13.66 18.15
CA THR A 48 35.54 12.92 19.14
C THR A 48 34.99 11.56 19.56
N ALA A 49 33.74 11.24 19.23
CA ALA A 49 33.03 10.05 19.72
C ALA A 49 33.77 8.74 19.39
N SER A 50 33.84 7.80 20.32
CA SER A 50 34.57 6.54 20.17
C SER A 50 33.71 5.34 20.60
N PRO A 51 34.13 4.10 20.27
CA PRO A 51 33.44 2.91 20.75
C PRO A 51 33.30 2.81 22.28
N ASP A 52 34.19 3.48 23.03
CA ASP A 52 34.22 3.51 24.50
C ASP A 52 33.06 4.31 25.09
N ASP A 53 32.42 5.19 24.31
CA ASP A 53 31.24 5.97 24.72
C ASP A 53 29.96 5.10 24.87
N GLY A 54 30.07 3.81 24.50
CA GLY A 54 29.03 2.82 24.69
C GLY A 54 28.06 2.70 23.51
N SER A 55 26.98 1.94 23.72
CA SER A 55 26.00 1.56 22.68
C SER A 55 24.61 2.17 22.90
N GLN A 56 24.52 3.22 23.72
CA GLN A 56 23.28 3.98 23.86
C GLN A 56 23.04 4.83 22.60
N LEU A 57 21.79 5.22 22.34
CA LEU A 57 21.43 5.89 21.09
C LEU A 57 22.24 7.17 20.85
N ASP A 58 22.40 8.02 21.87
CA ASP A 58 23.14 9.28 21.74
C ASP A 58 24.62 9.03 21.39
N ALA A 59 25.25 8.02 22.00
CA ALA A 59 26.60 7.60 21.68
C ALA A 59 26.70 7.04 20.25
N LEU A 60 25.73 6.22 19.82
CA LEU A 60 25.69 5.67 18.47
C LEU A 60 25.48 6.77 17.41
N MET A 61 24.64 7.76 17.68
CA MET A 61 24.44 8.93 16.81
C MET A 61 25.74 9.73 16.67
N ALA A 62 26.45 9.99 17.76
CA ALA A 62 27.73 10.71 17.73
C ALA A 62 28.83 9.91 17.01
N ARG A 63 28.90 8.58 17.23
CA ARG A 63 29.81 7.67 16.52
C ARG A 63 29.51 7.58 15.03
N LEU A 64 28.22 7.58 14.66
CA LEU A 64 27.80 7.67 13.27
C LEU A 64 28.24 9.01 12.67
N ALA A 65 27.97 10.13 13.33
CA ALA A 65 28.43 11.44 12.86
C ALA A 65 29.95 11.47 12.61
N ARG A 66 30.76 10.95 13.54
CA ARG A 66 32.20 10.77 13.35
C ARG A 66 32.53 9.88 12.16
N GLY A 67 31.85 8.74 11.99
CA GLY A 67 32.07 7.84 10.87
C GLY A 67 31.64 8.36 9.51
N LEU A 68 30.73 9.34 9.45
CA LEU A 68 30.38 10.06 8.22
C LEU A 68 31.41 11.14 7.89
N HIS A 69 31.99 11.77 8.92
CA HIS A 69 33.03 12.77 8.78
C HIS A 69 34.39 12.14 8.47
N ASP A 70 34.95 11.29 9.34
CA ASP A 70 36.30 10.72 9.20
C ASP A 70 36.32 9.37 8.43
N PRO A 71 36.91 9.31 7.23
CA PRO A 71 37.02 8.06 6.47
C PRO A 71 37.88 7.01 7.18
N GLY A 72 38.84 7.42 8.02
CA GLY A 72 39.73 6.54 8.78
C GLY A 72 39.10 5.94 10.03
N TYR A 73 37.97 6.48 10.49
CA TYR A 73 37.27 5.97 11.68
C TYR A 73 36.61 4.62 11.40
N ALA A 74 36.98 3.59 12.17
CA ALA A 74 36.37 2.27 12.10
C ALA A 74 35.55 1.98 13.35
N ASP A 75 34.32 1.48 13.15
CA ASP A 75 33.39 1.18 14.22
C ASP A 75 32.94 -0.28 14.18
N ALA A 76 32.99 -0.99 15.31
CA ALA A 76 32.57 -2.39 15.39
C ALA A 76 31.04 -2.55 15.33
N ASN A 77 30.27 -1.54 15.73
CA ASN A 77 28.82 -1.60 15.81
C ASN A 77 28.20 -1.70 14.40
N ALA A 78 27.35 -2.72 14.21
CA ALA A 78 26.74 -2.99 12.91
C ALA A 78 25.83 -1.86 12.41
N TRP A 79 25.15 -1.15 13.33
CA TRP A 79 24.29 -0.02 12.99
C TRP A 79 25.09 1.17 12.46
N VAL A 80 26.21 1.51 13.10
CA VAL A 80 27.10 2.60 12.66
C VAL A 80 27.69 2.27 11.29
N ARG A 81 28.19 1.04 11.08
CA ARG A 81 28.71 0.60 9.77
C ARG A 81 27.64 0.66 8.68
N LYS A 82 26.42 0.23 8.97
CA LYS A 82 25.28 0.28 8.05
C LYS A 82 24.92 1.73 7.70
N GLY A 83 24.83 2.62 8.69
CA GLY A 83 24.57 4.04 8.48
C GLY A 83 25.60 4.70 7.58
N ARG A 84 26.88 4.43 7.82
CA ARG A 84 27.98 4.92 6.96
C ARG A 84 27.86 4.38 5.53
N ALA A 85 27.60 3.09 5.36
CA ALA A 85 27.45 2.48 4.04
C ALA A 85 26.29 3.11 3.26
N LEU A 86 25.10 3.20 3.88
CA LEU A 86 23.92 3.79 3.26
C LEU A 86 24.12 5.26 2.88
N PHE A 87 24.78 6.03 3.75
CA PHE A 87 25.10 7.43 3.47
C PHE A 87 26.03 7.57 2.26
N LEU A 88 27.12 6.81 2.22
CA LEU A 88 28.09 6.88 1.11
C LEU A 88 27.47 6.45 -0.23
N GLU A 89 26.61 5.43 -0.21
CA GLU A 89 25.97 4.89 -1.41
C GLU A 89 24.86 5.78 -1.95
N HIS A 90 24.06 6.43 -1.08
CA HIS A 90 22.82 7.09 -1.51
C HIS A 90 22.77 8.61 -1.26
N VAL A 91 23.53 9.13 -0.29
CA VAL A 91 23.33 10.52 0.22
C VAL A 91 24.52 11.41 -0.09
N ALA A 92 25.75 10.92 0.13
CA ALA A 92 26.99 11.70 0.16
C ALA A 92 27.22 12.58 -1.09
N ASP A 93 26.87 12.06 -2.26
CA ASP A 93 27.05 12.72 -3.56
C ASP A 93 25.73 13.11 -4.23
N SER A 94 24.61 12.92 -3.54
CA SER A 94 23.31 13.31 -4.07
C SER A 94 23.18 14.83 -4.13
N ALA A 95 22.43 15.32 -5.14
CA ALA A 95 22.04 16.73 -5.24
C ALA A 95 21.08 17.20 -4.11
N GLY A 96 20.85 16.34 -3.10
CA GLY A 96 19.98 16.58 -1.97
C GLY A 96 18.52 16.33 -2.33
N ASP A 97 18.17 15.07 -2.57
CA ASP A 97 16.78 14.63 -2.67
C ASP A 97 16.24 14.32 -1.26
N ALA A 98 15.22 15.08 -0.85
CA ALA A 98 14.55 14.93 0.44
C ALA A 98 13.95 13.51 0.63
N THR A 99 13.54 12.87 -0.47
CA THR A 99 12.96 11.51 -0.45
C THR A 99 14.01 10.47 -0.09
N THR A 100 15.17 10.53 -0.74
CA THR A 100 16.31 9.64 -0.47
C THR A 100 16.84 9.80 0.96
N LEU A 101 17.01 11.04 1.43
CA LEU A 101 17.40 11.33 2.81
C LEU A 101 16.41 10.74 3.83
N ARG A 102 15.10 10.95 3.61
CA ARG A 102 14.04 10.41 4.46
C ARG A 102 14.02 8.88 4.44
N HIS A 103 14.24 8.26 3.29
CA HIS A 103 14.29 6.81 3.14
C HIS A 103 15.46 6.21 3.95
N VAL A 104 16.68 6.76 3.80
CA VAL A 104 17.86 6.29 4.56
C VAL A 104 17.66 6.49 6.06
N ALA A 105 17.17 7.67 6.48
CA ALA A 105 16.87 7.94 7.88
C ALA A 105 15.81 6.99 8.46
N SER A 106 14.78 6.64 7.70
CA SER A 106 13.73 5.72 8.15
C SER A 106 14.26 4.30 8.33
N ARG A 107 15.17 3.84 7.46
CA ARG A 107 15.83 2.52 7.60
C ARG A 107 16.71 2.47 8.84
N LEU A 108 17.45 3.53 9.13
CA LEU A 108 18.26 3.61 10.35
C LEU A 108 17.40 3.70 11.61
N GLY A 109 16.32 4.48 11.56
CA GLY A 109 15.33 4.57 12.64
C GLY A 109 14.65 3.23 12.94
N HIS A 110 14.34 2.46 11.91
CA HIS A 110 13.82 1.10 12.06
C HIS A 110 14.78 0.20 12.84
N ASP A 111 16.07 0.22 12.51
CA ASP A 111 17.07 -0.59 13.22
C ASP A 111 17.20 -0.19 14.70
N ILE A 112 17.17 1.11 15.01
CA ILE A 112 17.17 1.61 16.39
C ILE A 112 15.95 1.07 17.16
N GLY A 113 14.79 1.03 16.50
CA GLY A 113 13.58 0.39 17.02
C GLY A 113 13.79 -1.11 17.32
N GLN A 114 14.41 -1.86 16.40
CA GLN A 114 14.73 -3.28 16.60
C GLN A 114 15.73 -3.52 17.74
N MET A 115 16.71 -2.62 17.90
CA MET A 115 17.68 -2.63 18.99
C MET A 115 17.07 -2.20 20.34
N ARG A 116 15.82 -1.72 20.34
CA ARG A 116 15.08 -1.24 21.52
C ARG A 116 15.77 -0.10 22.26
N LEU A 117 16.50 0.74 21.53
CA LEU A 117 17.13 1.93 22.11
C LEU A 117 16.11 3.07 22.19
N ARG A 118 16.07 3.75 23.34
CA ARG A 118 15.12 4.85 23.59
C ARG A 118 15.67 6.16 23.03
N PHE A 119 14.78 6.95 22.42
CA PHE A 119 15.07 8.30 21.96
C PHE A 119 14.35 9.33 22.83
N HIS A 120 15.09 10.31 23.34
CA HIS A 120 14.56 11.39 24.19
C HIS A 120 14.46 12.70 23.39
N ASP A 121 13.33 12.90 22.71
CA ASP A 121 13.09 14.05 21.81
C ASP A 121 13.31 15.42 22.49
N ARG A 122 12.68 15.66 23.64
CA ARG A 122 12.70 16.98 24.34
C ARG A 122 14.08 17.44 24.82
N GLY A 123 15.10 16.57 24.78
CA GLY A 123 16.47 16.89 25.20
C GLY A 123 17.52 16.60 24.13
N TYR A 124 17.11 16.14 22.94
CA TYR A 124 18.04 15.81 21.87
C TYR A 124 18.74 17.07 21.36
N ARG A 125 20.07 17.01 21.26
CA ARG A 125 20.89 18.05 20.64
C ARG A 125 21.77 17.42 19.58
N PRO A 126 21.79 17.96 18.35
CA PRO A 126 22.70 17.50 17.32
C PRO A 126 24.16 17.58 17.79
N VAL A 127 24.92 16.53 17.47
CA VAL A 127 26.35 16.41 17.74
C VAL A 127 27.08 16.28 16.40
N PRO A 128 28.17 17.03 16.17
CA PRO A 128 28.82 17.95 17.11
C PRO A 128 28.09 19.29 17.30
N SER A 129 28.41 20.01 18.39
CA SER A 129 27.64 21.16 18.90
C SER A 129 27.55 22.39 18.00
N TYR A 130 28.31 22.44 16.90
CA TYR A 130 28.22 23.50 15.89
C TYR A 130 27.07 23.29 14.90
N ARG A 131 26.46 22.10 14.88
CA ARG A 131 25.31 21.77 14.02
C ARG A 131 24.05 22.46 14.53
N ASP A 132 23.19 22.90 13.61
CA ASP A 132 21.92 23.55 13.95
C ASP A 132 20.84 22.52 14.33
N ASP A 133 19.68 22.99 14.80
CA ASP A 133 18.55 22.15 15.22
C ASP A 133 17.64 21.71 14.06
N HIS A 134 18.09 21.95 12.82
CA HIS A 134 17.40 21.62 11.58
C HIS A 134 16.03 22.27 11.42
N ALA A 135 15.67 23.28 12.23
CA ALA A 135 14.34 23.90 12.19
C ALA A 135 13.95 24.39 10.78
N CYS A 136 14.94 24.84 10.01
CA CYS A 136 14.78 25.33 8.65
C CYS A 136 14.56 24.23 7.59
N LEU A 137 14.90 22.96 7.87
CA LEU A 137 14.57 21.86 6.95
C LEU A 137 13.06 21.58 6.94
N TRP A 138 12.37 21.85 8.04
CA TRP A 138 10.97 21.45 8.28
C TRP A 138 9.95 22.56 8.01
N GLN A 139 10.36 23.66 7.37
CA GLN A 139 9.46 24.75 7.01
C GLN A 139 8.84 24.47 5.64
N ALA A 140 7.50 24.42 5.57
CA ALA A 140 6.81 24.46 4.28
C ALA A 140 7.09 25.82 3.63
N GLU A 141 7.62 25.85 2.40
CA GLU A 141 7.79 27.12 1.69
C GLU A 141 6.42 27.75 1.49
N ALA A 142 6.16 28.85 2.20
CA ALA A 142 5.07 29.73 1.87
C ALA A 142 5.36 30.29 0.47
N VAL A 143 4.51 29.91 -0.49
CA VAL A 143 4.51 30.49 -1.83
C VAL A 143 4.46 32.02 -1.69
N SER A 144 5.38 32.67 -2.40
CA SER A 144 5.69 34.08 -2.42
C SER A 144 4.49 35.02 -2.29
N ALA A 145 4.52 35.86 -1.25
CA ALA A 145 3.89 37.17 -1.27
C ALA A 145 4.88 38.17 -0.66
N GLU A 146 5.36 39.09 -1.49
CA GLU A 146 6.23 40.19 -1.12
C GLU A 146 5.59 41.11 -0.07
N ALA A 147 6.48 41.82 0.64
CA ALA A 147 6.27 43.00 1.47
C ALA A 147 5.76 42.77 2.92
N THR A 148 6.73 42.74 3.84
CA THR A 148 6.57 43.16 5.24
C THR A 148 5.98 44.58 5.31
N PRO A 149 5.09 44.87 6.29
CA PRO A 149 5.60 45.64 7.41
C PRO A 149 5.19 45.09 8.78
N SER A 150 6.21 45.10 9.64
CA SER A 150 6.26 45.47 11.06
C SER A 150 5.12 45.09 12.01
N ARG A 151 5.52 44.32 13.02
CA ARG A 151 4.90 44.16 14.33
C ARG A 151 4.61 45.52 14.99
N GLU A 152 3.33 45.84 15.12
CA GLU A 152 2.76 46.60 16.24
C GLU A 152 1.24 46.43 16.17
N ALA A 153 0.71 45.55 17.04
CA ALA A 153 -0.69 45.45 17.50
C ALA A 153 -1.09 43.98 17.78
N GLN A 154 -0.36 43.30 18.66
CA GLN A 154 -0.96 42.27 19.51
C GLN A 154 -1.47 42.97 20.78
N ALA A 155 -2.72 43.44 20.76
CA ALA A 155 -3.54 43.67 21.97
C ALA A 155 -4.92 44.25 21.60
N ALA A 156 -5.94 43.38 21.51
CA ALA A 156 -7.38 43.62 21.73
C ALA A 156 -8.11 42.39 21.15
N MET A 157 -8.39 41.36 21.94
CA MET A 157 -9.63 41.22 22.71
C MET A 157 -10.88 41.54 21.89
N GLU A 158 -11.54 40.51 21.36
CA GLU A 158 -12.97 40.17 21.59
C GLU A 158 -13.51 39.25 20.48
N MET A 159 -14.26 38.22 20.90
CA MET A 159 -15.21 37.53 20.03
C MET A 159 -16.49 38.37 19.93
N PRO A 160 -17.15 38.40 18.77
CA PRO A 160 -18.30 37.50 18.63
C PRO A 160 -18.47 36.88 17.23
N ALA A 161 -19.38 35.92 17.19
CA ALA A 161 -19.79 35.12 16.04
C ALA A 161 -20.33 35.95 14.86
N SER A 162 -19.93 35.59 13.64
CA SER A 162 -20.85 35.47 12.51
C SER A 162 -20.29 34.49 11.47
N ALA A 163 -21.18 33.66 10.94
CA ALA A 163 -20.87 32.58 10.03
C ALA A 163 -20.75 33.08 8.59
N THR A 164 -19.73 32.59 7.87
CA THR A 164 -19.76 32.38 6.42
C THR A 164 -19.01 31.06 6.15
N PRO A 165 -19.49 30.22 5.22
CA PRO A 165 -19.22 28.79 5.23
C PRO A 165 -17.83 28.44 4.68
N SER A 166 -17.38 27.25 5.09
CA SER A 166 -16.14 26.55 4.76
C SER A 166 -15.60 26.73 3.34
N PRO A 167 -14.26 26.63 3.11
CA PRO A 167 -13.81 26.00 1.88
C PRO A 167 -14.35 24.57 1.91
N THR A 168 -15.12 24.21 0.88
CA THR A 168 -15.81 22.93 0.77
C THR A 168 -14.93 21.79 1.28
N PRO A 169 -15.38 21.00 2.27
CA PRO A 169 -14.66 19.79 2.67
C PRO A 169 -14.47 18.91 1.43
N PRO A 170 -13.34 18.20 1.26
CA PRO A 170 -13.32 17.10 0.31
C PRO A 170 -14.52 16.19 0.62
N GLU A 171 -15.25 15.82 -0.43
CA GLU A 171 -16.42 14.91 -0.47
C GLU A 171 -16.44 13.86 0.65
N PRO A 172 -17.62 13.45 1.16
CA PRO A 172 -17.72 12.54 2.29
C PRO A 172 -16.90 11.27 2.04
N HIS A 173 -15.73 11.19 2.68
CA HIS A 173 -15.00 9.95 2.74
C HIS A 173 -15.86 8.99 3.57
N ASP A 174 -16.23 7.86 2.98
CA ASP A 174 -16.88 6.78 3.72
C ASP A 174 -15.92 6.35 4.84
N GLU A 175 -16.27 6.75 6.06
CA GLU A 175 -15.45 6.53 7.24
C GLU A 175 -15.97 5.30 7.98
N HIS A 176 -15.09 4.32 8.14
CA HIS A 176 -15.38 3.06 8.77
C HIS A 176 -14.53 2.87 10.01
N ARG A 177 -15.12 2.26 11.04
CA ARG A 177 -14.42 1.91 12.27
C ARG A 177 -14.31 0.40 12.38
N TYR A 178 -13.11 -0.07 12.74
CA TYR A 178 -12.83 -1.50 12.86
C TYR A 178 -12.19 -1.82 14.21
N PRO A 179 -12.52 -2.98 14.79
CA PRO A 179 -11.84 -3.46 15.97
C PRO A 179 -10.45 -3.99 15.61
N GLU A 180 -9.54 -3.90 16.58
CA GLU A 180 -8.21 -4.53 16.53
C GLU A 180 -8.09 -5.58 17.63
N TRP A 181 -7.59 -6.76 17.30
CA TRP A 181 -7.33 -7.82 18.26
C TRP A 181 -6.02 -7.57 18.99
N ASP A 182 -6.10 -7.44 20.32
CA ASP A 182 -4.95 -7.35 21.19
C ASP A 182 -4.63 -8.74 21.77
N HIS A 183 -3.52 -9.30 21.32
CA HIS A 183 -3.10 -10.63 21.70
C HIS A 183 -2.57 -10.73 23.13
N ARG A 184 -2.16 -9.62 23.75
CA ARG A 184 -1.60 -9.60 25.11
C ARG A 184 -2.70 -9.71 26.15
N ILE A 185 -3.82 -9.03 25.91
CA ILE A 185 -5.00 -9.08 26.79
C ILE A 185 -6.02 -10.12 26.32
N GLY A 186 -5.87 -10.67 25.11
CA GLY A 186 -6.79 -11.68 24.57
C GLY A 186 -8.18 -11.13 24.28
N ALA A 187 -8.29 -9.86 23.89
CA ALA A 187 -9.56 -9.18 23.66
C ALA A 187 -9.47 -8.20 22.48
N TYR A 188 -10.63 -7.77 21.97
CA TYR A 188 -10.70 -6.74 20.94
C TYR A 188 -10.74 -5.35 21.57
N ARG A 189 -9.92 -4.45 21.02
CA ARG A 189 -10.10 -3.01 21.16
C ARG A 189 -11.18 -2.58 20.15
N ARG A 190 -12.35 -2.20 20.65
CA ARG A 190 -13.49 -1.80 19.80
C ARG A 190 -13.24 -0.44 19.18
N ASP A 191 -13.70 -0.26 17.94
CA ASP A 191 -13.64 1.01 17.19
C ASP A 191 -12.28 1.70 17.21
N TRP A 192 -11.22 0.88 17.29
CA TRP A 192 -9.85 1.30 17.56
C TRP A 192 -9.17 1.87 16.32
N CYS A 193 -9.53 1.35 15.14
CA CYS A 193 -8.95 1.77 13.88
C CYS A 193 -9.99 2.48 13.03
N ARG A 194 -9.58 3.59 12.39
CA ARG A 194 -10.42 4.42 11.53
C ARG A 194 -9.90 4.34 10.09
N LEU A 195 -10.76 3.86 9.21
CA LEU A 195 -10.49 3.70 7.78
C LEU A 195 -11.31 4.69 6.97
N ARG A 196 -10.66 5.37 6.04
CA ARG A 196 -11.28 6.29 5.09
C ARG A 196 -11.10 5.78 3.68
N GLU A 197 -12.19 5.63 2.95
CA GLU A 197 -12.12 5.30 1.53
C GLU A 197 -11.90 6.55 0.68
N GLN A 198 -10.99 6.43 -0.29
CA GLN A 198 -10.63 7.48 -1.23
C GLN A 198 -10.46 6.86 -2.62
N PRO A 199 -11.01 7.48 -3.68
CA PRO A 199 -10.75 7.00 -5.04
C PRO A 199 -9.26 7.16 -5.37
N ALA A 200 -8.70 6.19 -6.10
CA ALA A 200 -7.33 6.28 -6.59
C ALA A 200 -7.16 7.50 -7.51
N SER A 201 -6.11 8.28 -7.27
CA SER A 201 -5.70 9.34 -8.19
C SER A 201 -5.36 8.76 -9.57
N ALA A 202 -5.69 9.49 -10.63
CA ALA A 202 -5.28 9.12 -11.97
C ALA A 202 -3.79 9.46 -12.18
N GLY A 203 -3.04 8.54 -12.79
CA GLY A 203 -1.67 8.74 -13.24
C GLY A 203 -1.51 8.43 -14.73
N ASP A 204 -0.28 8.61 -15.23
CA ASP A 204 0.06 8.31 -16.61
C ASP A 204 0.05 6.80 -16.88
N ALA A 205 -0.89 6.38 -17.72
CA ALA A 205 -1.16 4.98 -18.03
C ALA A 205 -0.32 4.42 -19.19
N GLU A 206 0.60 5.17 -19.80
CA GLU A 206 1.33 4.75 -21.00
C GLU A 206 2.13 3.45 -20.79
N ALA A 207 2.92 3.37 -19.71
CA ALA A 207 3.72 2.20 -19.40
C ALA A 207 2.84 0.95 -19.16
N LEU A 208 1.73 1.11 -18.45
CA LEU A 208 0.79 0.03 -18.18
C LEU A 208 0.09 -0.42 -19.46
N HIS A 209 -0.37 0.49 -20.31
CA HIS A 209 -0.95 0.14 -21.62
C HIS A 209 0.04 -0.60 -22.50
N THR A 210 1.29 -0.13 -22.55
CA THR A 210 2.37 -0.80 -23.30
C THR A 210 2.54 -2.24 -22.84
N TRP A 211 2.61 -2.45 -21.52
CA TRP A 211 2.69 -3.80 -20.96
C TRP A 211 1.43 -4.64 -21.27
N VAL A 212 0.23 -4.09 -21.08
CA VAL A 212 -1.04 -4.79 -21.36
C VAL A 212 -1.09 -5.22 -22.82
N ASN A 213 -0.76 -4.32 -23.74
CA ASN A 213 -0.73 -4.57 -25.18
C ASN A 213 0.25 -5.68 -25.54
N ALA A 214 1.47 -5.65 -24.99
CA ALA A 214 2.46 -6.71 -25.17
C ALA A 214 1.97 -8.08 -24.64
N GLN A 215 1.15 -8.09 -23.59
CA GLN A 215 0.69 -9.30 -22.91
C GLN A 215 -0.74 -9.74 -23.26
N GLN A 216 -1.44 -9.07 -24.20
CA GLN A 216 -2.84 -9.35 -24.53
C GLN A 216 -3.13 -10.82 -24.83
N ARG A 217 -2.28 -11.45 -25.66
CA ARG A 217 -2.45 -12.87 -26.05
C ARG A 217 -2.33 -13.81 -24.84
N TRP A 218 -1.40 -13.53 -23.94
CA TRP A 218 -1.20 -14.29 -22.71
C TRP A 218 -2.38 -14.09 -21.74
N LEU A 219 -2.82 -12.85 -21.52
CA LEU A 219 -4.00 -12.53 -20.71
C LEU A 219 -5.27 -13.22 -21.23
N ALA A 220 -5.53 -13.16 -22.54
CA ALA A 220 -6.66 -13.84 -23.17
C ALA A 220 -6.58 -15.37 -23.01
N THR A 221 -5.37 -15.95 -23.06
CA THR A 221 -5.17 -17.38 -22.83
C THR A 221 -5.42 -17.77 -21.37
N LEU A 222 -5.01 -16.94 -20.41
CA LEU A 222 -5.29 -17.16 -18.99
C LEU A 222 -6.78 -17.06 -18.68
N ALA A 223 -7.43 -16.02 -19.20
CA ALA A 223 -8.86 -15.80 -19.11
C ALA A 223 -9.66 -17.04 -19.56
N ARG A 224 -9.31 -17.61 -20.73
CA ARG A 224 -9.96 -18.84 -21.24
C ARG A 224 -9.71 -20.08 -20.39
N ARG A 225 -8.59 -20.15 -19.67
CA ARG A 225 -8.23 -21.30 -18.82
C ARG A 225 -8.82 -21.21 -17.42
N ALA A 226 -9.29 -20.04 -17.01
CA ALA A 226 -9.91 -19.88 -15.70
C ALA A 226 -11.24 -20.64 -15.68
N PRO A 227 -11.51 -21.45 -14.64
CA PRO A 227 -12.78 -22.17 -14.55
C PRO A 227 -13.93 -21.16 -14.52
N PRO A 228 -14.99 -21.34 -15.33
CA PRO A 228 -16.16 -20.48 -15.26
C PRO A 228 -16.73 -20.53 -13.85
N SER A 229 -17.08 -19.37 -13.29
CA SER A 229 -17.80 -19.29 -12.01
C SER A 229 -19.31 -19.30 -12.18
N VAL A 230 -19.79 -19.33 -13.42
CA VAL A 230 -21.18 -19.52 -13.74
C VAL A 230 -21.41 -21.02 -13.84
N ASP A 231 -22.52 -21.55 -13.32
CA ASP A 231 -22.95 -22.87 -13.76
C ASP A 231 -23.03 -22.81 -15.29
N THR A 232 -22.29 -23.64 -16.00
CA THR A 232 -22.87 -24.17 -17.24
C THR A 232 -24.13 -24.85 -16.76
N PRO A 233 -25.34 -24.34 -17.06
CA PRO A 233 -26.50 -25.10 -16.69
C PRO A 233 -26.26 -26.49 -17.24
N ARG A 234 -26.41 -27.53 -16.41
CA ARG A 234 -26.81 -28.82 -16.98
C ARG A 234 -27.93 -28.46 -17.96
N PRO A 235 -27.96 -29.00 -19.17
CA PRO A 235 -29.13 -28.87 -20.02
C PRO A 235 -30.27 -29.64 -19.32
N SER A 236 -30.78 -29.14 -18.19
CA SER A 236 -32.15 -29.32 -17.80
C SER A 236 -32.91 -28.91 -19.03
N ARG A 237 -33.65 -29.84 -19.64
CA ARG A 237 -34.55 -29.57 -20.78
C ARG A 237 -35.35 -28.31 -20.44
N ARG A 238 -34.86 -27.15 -20.89
CA ARG A 238 -35.40 -25.85 -20.47
C ARG A 238 -36.76 -25.73 -21.11
N ARG A 239 -37.76 -25.32 -20.32
CA ARG A 239 -39.13 -25.22 -20.79
C ARG A 239 -39.22 -24.03 -21.74
N LEU A 240 -39.36 -24.29 -23.03
CA LEU A 240 -39.62 -23.23 -24.00
C LEU A 240 -41.00 -22.63 -23.75
N CYS A 241 -41.09 -21.30 -23.78
CA CYS A 241 -42.30 -20.53 -23.59
C CYS A 241 -42.66 -19.78 -24.88
N ARG A 242 -43.93 -19.35 -24.98
CA ARG A 242 -44.40 -18.54 -26.12
C ARG A 242 -43.96 -17.09 -26.06
N HIS A 243 -43.77 -16.58 -24.85
CA HIS A 243 -43.33 -15.22 -24.58
C HIS A 243 -42.27 -15.31 -23.48
N GLY A 244 -41.09 -14.79 -23.77
CA GLY A 244 -39.93 -14.77 -22.90
C GLY A 244 -38.91 -13.77 -23.45
N ASP A 245 -37.97 -13.38 -22.62
CA ASP A 245 -37.07 -12.26 -22.88
C ASP A 245 -35.97 -12.56 -23.91
N GLU A 246 -35.71 -13.85 -24.19
CA GLU A 246 -34.66 -14.29 -25.12
C GLU A 246 -35.23 -15.28 -26.14
N LEU A 247 -34.83 -15.13 -27.41
CA LEU A 247 -35.20 -16.03 -28.50
C LEU A 247 -34.19 -17.18 -28.61
N ASP A 248 -34.64 -18.44 -28.54
CA ASP A 248 -33.79 -19.58 -28.83
C ASP A 248 -33.74 -19.84 -30.34
N LEU A 249 -32.61 -19.54 -30.96
CA LEU A 249 -32.43 -19.66 -32.41
C LEU A 249 -32.67 -21.09 -32.90
N ASP A 250 -32.18 -22.11 -32.20
CA ASP A 250 -32.36 -23.51 -32.61
C ASP A 250 -33.83 -23.95 -32.57
N ALA A 251 -34.59 -23.52 -31.55
CA ALA A 251 -36.03 -23.77 -31.47
C ALA A 251 -36.77 -22.98 -32.56
N ALA A 252 -36.42 -21.72 -32.80
CA ALA A 252 -37.02 -20.91 -33.86
C ALA A 252 -36.78 -21.51 -35.26
N LEU A 253 -35.57 -21.99 -35.52
CA LEU A 253 -35.20 -22.69 -36.74
C LEU A 253 -35.98 -24.00 -36.92
N ARG A 254 -36.08 -24.82 -35.85
CA ARG A 254 -36.86 -26.07 -35.88
C ARG A 254 -38.35 -25.81 -36.11
N GLU A 255 -38.91 -24.80 -35.45
CA GLU A 255 -40.31 -24.39 -35.61
C GLU A 255 -40.58 -23.91 -37.04
N ALA A 256 -39.70 -23.07 -37.61
CA ALA A 256 -39.81 -22.60 -38.99
C ALA A 256 -39.72 -23.74 -40.01
N ALA A 257 -38.88 -24.76 -39.74
CA ALA A 257 -38.80 -25.95 -40.56
C ALA A 257 -40.09 -26.79 -40.49
N GLN A 258 -40.67 -26.97 -39.30
CA GLN A 258 -41.92 -27.71 -39.11
C GLN A 258 -43.12 -27.01 -39.75
N GLN A 259 -43.20 -25.68 -39.65
CA GLN A 259 -44.22 -24.89 -40.34
C GLN A 259 -44.14 -25.04 -41.85
N ARG A 260 -42.93 -25.01 -42.43
CA ARG A 260 -42.72 -25.27 -43.86
C ARG A 260 -43.11 -26.69 -44.27
N ALA A 261 -43.00 -27.65 -43.36
CA ALA A 261 -43.46 -29.03 -43.53
C ALA A 261 -44.97 -29.22 -43.24
N GLY A 262 -45.75 -28.13 -43.11
CA GLY A 262 -47.22 -28.18 -42.93
C GLY A 262 -47.70 -28.52 -41.51
N HIS A 263 -46.82 -28.51 -40.51
CA HIS A 263 -47.21 -28.78 -39.12
C HIS A 263 -47.71 -27.50 -38.43
N ALA A 264 -48.66 -27.66 -37.50
CA ALA A 264 -49.23 -26.55 -36.74
C ALA A 264 -48.20 -25.95 -35.75
N PRO A 265 -48.11 -24.61 -35.65
CA PRO A 265 -47.12 -23.94 -34.81
C PRO A 265 -47.43 -24.07 -33.32
N ALA A 266 -46.47 -24.58 -32.54
CA ALA A 266 -46.50 -24.57 -31.09
C ALA A 266 -46.10 -23.20 -30.50
N ALA A 267 -45.33 -22.41 -31.25
CA ALA A 267 -44.84 -21.06 -30.98
C ALA A 267 -44.01 -20.91 -29.69
N ARG A 268 -43.49 -22.02 -29.14
CA ARG A 268 -42.65 -22.00 -27.94
C ARG A 268 -41.18 -21.88 -28.35
N VAL A 269 -40.77 -20.68 -28.77
CA VAL A 269 -39.40 -20.40 -29.24
C VAL A 269 -38.64 -19.46 -28.29
N HIS A 270 -39.35 -18.91 -27.31
CA HIS A 270 -38.77 -18.00 -26.33
C HIS A 270 -38.36 -18.73 -25.06
N ARG A 271 -37.49 -18.08 -24.28
CA ARG A 271 -37.08 -18.48 -22.94
C ARG A 271 -37.09 -17.27 -22.02
N ASP A 272 -37.48 -17.46 -20.77
CA ASP A 272 -37.38 -16.44 -19.73
C ASP A 272 -35.90 -16.22 -19.36
N ARG A 273 -35.50 -14.96 -19.19
CA ARG A 273 -34.12 -14.62 -18.82
C ARG A 273 -33.97 -14.75 -17.31
N GLU A 274 -33.65 -15.96 -16.86
CA GLU A 274 -33.26 -16.11 -15.45
C GLU A 274 -31.96 -15.34 -15.19
N PRO A 275 -31.91 -14.52 -14.12
CA PRO A 275 -30.68 -13.87 -13.69
C PRO A 275 -29.61 -14.93 -13.50
N ARG A 276 -28.47 -14.82 -14.22
CA ARG A 276 -27.31 -15.66 -13.95
C ARG A 276 -26.91 -15.47 -12.50
N ALA A 277 -27.12 -16.48 -11.66
CA ALA A 277 -26.68 -16.45 -10.28
C ALA A 277 -25.15 -16.24 -10.25
N VAL A 278 -24.71 -15.06 -9.79
CA VAL A 278 -23.29 -14.78 -9.57
C VAL A 278 -22.80 -15.71 -8.48
N ARG A 279 -22.08 -16.79 -8.83
CA ARG A 279 -21.62 -17.74 -7.80
C ARG A 279 -20.32 -17.31 -7.13
N ALA A 280 -19.55 -16.40 -7.70
CA ALA A 280 -18.27 -15.99 -7.13
C ALA A 280 -17.97 -14.48 -7.24
N ALA A 281 -17.44 -13.92 -6.15
CA ALA A 281 -16.95 -12.55 -6.06
C ALA A 281 -15.51 -12.54 -5.54
N TRP A 282 -14.66 -11.75 -6.20
CA TRP A 282 -13.27 -11.50 -5.80
C TRP A 282 -13.08 -10.05 -5.39
N LEU A 283 -12.32 -9.86 -4.31
CA LEU A 283 -11.77 -8.56 -3.96
C LEU A 283 -10.25 -8.66 -4.02
N VAL A 284 -9.65 -7.97 -4.98
CA VAL A 284 -8.20 -7.84 -5.08
C VAL A 284 -7.76 -6.72 -4.17
N LEU A 285 -6.97 -7.04 -3.15
CA LEU A 285 -6.51 -6.10 -2.13
C LEU A 285 -5.01 -5.87 -2.29
N LEU A 286 -4.61 -4.66 -2.69
CA LEU A 286 -3.23 -4.28 -2.93
C LEU A 286 -2.63 -3.60 -1.70
N ASP A 287 -1.51 -4.10 -1.22
CA ASP A 287 -0.68 -3.39 -0.27
C ASP A 287 0.02 -2.23 -0.99
N LEU A 288 -0.16 -1.01 -0.47
CA LEU A 288 0.45 0.21 -0.99
C LEU A 288 1.48 0.76 -0.01
N SER A 289 1.96 -0.02 0.96
CA SER A 289 2.98 0.42 1.90
C SER A 289 4.31 0.75 1.22
N VAL A 290 5.19 1.48 1.94
CA VAL A 290 6.50 1.89 1.42
C VAL A 290 7.37 0.70 0.98
N SER A 291 7.24 -0.48 1.60
CA SER A 291 8.04 -1.66 1.23
C SER A 291 7.70 -2.24 -0.15
N MET A 292 6.59 -1.80 -0.75
CA MET A 292 6.21 -2.10 -2.13
C MET A 292 6.91 -1.19 -3.16
N ALA A 293 7.58 -0.13 -2.73
CA ALA A 293 8.37 0.75 -3.61
C ALA A 293 9.62 0.03 -4.17
N ASP A 294 10.12 -0.96 -3.44
CA ASP A 294 11.38 -1.64 -3.77
C ASP A 294 11.21 -2.65 -4.91
N ASP A 295 12.29 -2.85 -5.67
CA ASP A 295 12.46 -3.92 -6.66
C ASP A 295 11.32 -4.05 -7.71
N GLY A 296 10.61 -2.96 -8.03
CA GLY A 296 9.49 -2.99 -8.97
C GLY A 296 8.27 -3.80 -8.48
N ARG A 297 8.14 -4.05 -7.16
CA ARG A 297 7.02 -4.80 -6.58
C ARG A 297 5.68 -4.12 -6.81
N LEU A 298 5.63 -2.79 -6.76
CA LEU A 298 4.43 -2.03 -7.09
C LEU A 298 4.01 -2.22 -8.55
N ASP A 299 4.96 -2.23 -9.50
CA ASP A 299 4.65 -2.53 -10.91
C ASP A 299 4.15 -3.95 -11.09
N LEU A 300 4.78 -4.90 -10.40
CA LEU A 300 4.29 -6.27 -10.35
C LEU A 300 2.87 -6.33 -9.78
N ALA A 301 2.53 -5.52 -8.77
CA ALA A 301 1.20 -5.45 -8.16
C ALA A 301 0.18 -4.89 -9.16
N ARG A 302 0.53 -3.82 -9.87
CA ARG A 302 -0.29 -3.22 -10.94
C ARG A 302 -0.61 -4.23 -12.03
N HIS A 303 0.41 -4.89 -12.56
CA HIS A 303 0.27 -5.92 -13.61
C HIS A 303 -0.55 -7.12 -13.13
N THR A 304 -0.32 -7.56 -11.90
CA THR A 304 -1.03 -8.69 -11.30
C THR A 304 -2.50 -8.36 -11.06
N ALA A 305 -2.81 -7.17 -10.51
CA ALA A 305 -4.18 -6.72 -10.30
C ALA A 305 -4.96 -6.59 -11.62
N TRP A 306 -4.32 -6.05 -12.66
CA TRP A 306 -4.90 -6.02 -14.01
C TRP A 306 -5.23 -7.42 -14.51
N GLY A 307 -4.25 -8.35 -14.42
CA GLY A 307 -4.43 -9.73 -14.84
C GLY A 307 -5.56 -10.45 -14.09
N LEU A 308 -5.65 -10.27 -12.77
CA LEU A 308 -6.71 -10.83 -11.94
C LEU A 308 -8.09 -10.27 -12.31
N ASN A 309 -8.19 -8.97 -12.56
CA ASN A 309 -9.44 -8.36 -13.02
C ASN A 309 -9.87 -8.93 -14.38
N ALA A 310 -8.94 -9.08 -15.33
CA ALA A 310 -9.23 -9.67 -16.64
C ALA A 310 -9.68 -11.14 -16.53
N ILE A 311 -9.03 -11.93 -15.66
CA ILE A 311 -9.42 -13.31 -15.37
C ILE A 311 -10.82 -13.36 -14.75
N ALA A 312 -11.11 -12.49 -13.79
CA ALA A 312 -12.41 -12.44 -13.12
C ALA A 312 -13.53 -12.10 -14.11
N GLN A 313 -13.34 -11.07 -14.93
CA GLN A 313 -14.31 -10.67 -15.96
C GLN A 313 -14.59 -11.80 -16.96
N ALA A 314 -13.53 -12.40 -17.52
CA ALA A 314 -13.68 -13.47 -18.51
C ALA A 314 -14.37 -14.73 -17.97
N SER A 315 -14.25 -14.98 -16.67
CA SER A 315 -14.85 -16.14 -16.03
C SER A 315 -16.22 -15.89 -15.41
N GLY A 316 -16.74 -14.66 -15.53
CA GLY A 316 -18.06 -14.26 -15.01
C GLY A 316 -18.08 -14.03 -13.50
N ARG A 317 -16.94 -13.69 -12.89
CA ARG A 317 -16.82 -13.35 -11.46
C ARG A 317 -17.03 -11.85 -11.28
N ARG A 318 -17.77 -11.46 -10.24
CA ARG A 318 -17.76 -10.06 -9.78
C ARG A 318 -16.40 -9.75 -9.19
N CYS A 319 -15.84 -8.58 -9.48
CA CYS A 319 -14.48 -8.23 -9.07
C CYS A 319 -14.38 -6.77 -8.69
N ALA A 320 -13.92 -6.50 -7.47
CA ALA A 320 -13.49 -5.19 -7.00
C ALA A 320 -11.97 -5.18 -6.80
N VAL A 321 -11.36 -4.02 -6.95
CA VAL A 321 -9.92 -3.80 -6.78
C VAL A 321 -9.72 -2.60 -5.86
N HIS A 322 -9.14 -2.86 -4.69
CA HIS A 322 -8.88 -1.86 -3.66
C HIS A 322 -7.40 -1.93 -3.26
N GLY A 323 -6.81 -0.80 -2.92
CA GLY A 323 -5.51 -0.70 -2.27
C GLY A 323 -5.68 -0.31 -0.81
N PHE A 324 -4.65 -0.50 -0.01
CA PHE A 324 -4.62 -0.02 1.36
C PHE A 324 -3.22 0.42 1.78
N HIS A 325 -3.17 1.42 2.64
CA HIS A 325 -2.01 1.73 3.45
C HIS A 325 -2.46 2.33 4.78
N SER A 326 -1.53 2.50 5.70
CA SER A 326 -1.82 2.99 7.05
C SER A 326 -0.83 4.05 7.51
N ASP A 327 -1.29 4.96 8.34
CA ASP A 327 -0.48 5.93 9.08
C ASP A 327 -0.95 5.94 10.54
N GLY A 328 -0.68 4.83 11.23
CA GLY A 328 -1.23 4.54 12.54
C GLY A 328 -2.72 4.22 12.51
N ARG A 329 -3.30 3.99 13.70
CA ARG A 329 -4.67 3.49 13.83
C ARG A 329 -5.76 4.46 13.37
N GLU A 330 -5.53 5.76 13.49
CA GLU A 330 -6.54 6.78 13.16
C GLU A 330 -6.57 7.14 11.68
N HIS A 331 -5.53 6.80 10.92
CA HIS A 331 -5.39 7.17 9.52
C HIS A 331 -5.12 5.92 8.67
N GLN A 332 -6.12 5.05 8.60
CA GLN A 332 -6.11 3.93 7.66
C GLN A 332 -6.74 4.40 6.35
N HIS A 333 -6.07 4.17 5.23
CA HIS A 333 -6.52 4.63 3.93
C HIS A 333 -6.90 3.42 3.06
N GLY A 334 -8.16 3.39 2.63
CA GLY A 334 -8.66 2.47 1.60
C GLY A 334 -8.66 3.18 0.25
N VAL A 335 -7.88 2.70 -0.71
CA VAL A 335 -7.80 3.30 -2.04
C VAL A 335 -8.70 2.53 -2.99
N VAL A 336 -9.78 3.12 -3.48
CA VAL A 336 -10.73 2.46 -4.38
C VAL A 336 -10.26 2.60 -5.81
N LEU A 337 -9.88 1.50 -6.45
CA LEU A 337 -9.53 1.49 -7.89
C LEU A 337 -10.72 1.09 -8.76
N LYS A 338 -11.50 0.13 -8.28
CA LYS A 338 -12.68 -0.39 -8.97
C LYS A 338 -13.64 -1.02 -7.95
N THR A 339 -14.88 -0.57 -7.94
CA THR A 339 -15.96 -1.18 -7.13
C THR A 339 -16.54 -2.44 -7.80
N PHE A 340 -17.47 -3.13 -7.14
CA PHE A 340 -18.18 -4.27 -7.75
C PHE A 340 -19.19 -3.88 -8.83
N ASP A 341 -19.57 -2.61 -8.89
CA ASP A 341 -20.55 -2.06 -9.84
C ASP A 341 -19.86 -1.38 -11.03
N ASP A 342 -18.58 -1.02 -10.87
CA ASP A 342 -17.76 -0.51 -11.96
C ASP A 342 -17.55 -1.60 -13.05
N PRO A 343 -17.84 -1.30 -14.33
CA PRO A 343 -17.73 -2.29 -15.40
C PRO A 343 -16.27 -2.67 -15.70
N GLN A 344 -15.35 -1.71 -15.58
CA GLN A 344 -13.95 -1.87 -15.98
C GLN A 344 -12.99 -1.24 -14.97
N LEU A 345 -11.78 -1.79 -14.89
CA LEU A 345 -10.68 -1.20 -14.12
C LEU A 345 -9.95 -0.18 -15.01
N ALA A 346 -9.93 1.09 -14.59
CA ALA A 346 -9.21 2.12 -15.33
C ALA A 346 -7.68 1.96 -15.16
N ALA A 347 -6.95 1.87 -16.26
CA ALA A 347 -5.49 1.77 -16.25
C ALA A 347 -4.82 2.98 -15.54
N ALA A 348 -5.39 4.18 -15.73
CA ALA A 348 -4.91 5.41 -15.07
C ALA A 348 -4.96 5.34 -13.55
N ARG A 349 -5.96 4.67 -12.96
CA ARG A 349 -6.06 4.50 -11.49
C ARG A 349 -4.98 3.57 -10.94
N LEU A 350 -4.61 2.52 -11.68
CA LEU A 350 -3.49 1.65 -11.32
C LEU A 350 -2.15 2.37 -11.47
N ALA A 351 -1.99 3.16 -12.53
CA ALA A 351 -0.78 3.93 -12.77
C ALA A 351 -0.55 5.02 -11.72
N GLY A 352 -1.62 5.65 -11.22
CA GLY A 352 -1.55 6.66 -10.17
C GLY A 352 -1.28 6.12 -8.76
N LEU A 353 -1.24 4.79 -8.57
CA LEU A 353 -0.88 4.20 -7.28
C LEU A 353 0.53 4.62 -6.86
N ARG A 354 0.73 4.88 -5.57
CA ARG A 354 2.04 5.18 -4.98
C ARG A 354 2.26 4.31 -3.75
N ALA A 355 3.49 3.92 -3.52
CA ALA A 355 3.91 3.25 -2.30
C ALA A 355 4.12 4.29 -1.20
N GLN A 356 3.37 4.20 -0.10
CA GLN A 356 3.32 5.17 0.98
C GLN A 356 2.80 4.55 2.28
N GLY A 357 3.18 5.14 3.42
CA GLY A 357 2.75 4.67 4.73
C GLY A 357 3.17 3.23 5.07
N SER A 358 2.40 2.61 5.95
CA SER A 358 2.64 1.32 6.60
C SER A 358 1.56 0.29 6.27
N THR A 359 1.65 -0.93 6.85
CA THR A 359 0.77 -2.08 6.58
C THR A 359 0.05 -2.56 7.85
N ARG A 360 -1.16 -2.06 8.10
CA ARG A 360 -2.07 -2.57 9.15
C ARG A 360 -3.12 -3.52 8.57
N LEU A 361 -2.64 -4.72 8.21
CA LEU A 361 -3.36 -5.70 7.38
C LEU A 361 -4.68 -6.22 7.99
N GLY A 362 -4.79 -6.34 9.32
CA GLY A 362 -6.00 -6.89 9.95
C GLY A 362 -7.24 -6.04 9.70
N VAL A 363 -7.10 -4.71 9.77
CA VAL A 363 -8.16 -3.75 9.43
C VAL A 363 -8.54 -3.85 7.95
N ALA A 364 -7.54 -3.85 7.06
CA ALA A 364 -7.76 -3.95 5.62
C ALA A 364 -8.51 -5.24 5.24
N LEU A 365 -8.16 -6.37 5.85
CA LEU A 365 -8.86 -7.64 5.65
C LEU A 365 -10.30 -7.61 6.17
N ARG A 366 -10.55 -7.01 7.33
CA ARG A 366 -11.92 -6.86 7.88
C ARG A 366 -12.78 -5.99 6.99
N HIS A 367 -12.22 -4.91 6.48
CA HIS A 367 -12.89 -4.02 5.53
C HIS A 367 -13.22 -4.74 4.21
N ALA A 368 -12.24 -5.44 3.62
CA ALA A 368 -12.45 -6.26 2.44
C ALA A 368 -13.53 -7.35 2.65
N CYS A 369 -13.58 -7.95 3.84
CA CYS A 369 -14.64 -8.90 4.17
C CYS A 369 -16.01 -8.23 4.25
N ALA A 370 -16.11 -7.03 4.83
CA ALA A 370 -17.36 -6.26 4.87
C ALA A 370 -17.89 -5.95 3.45
N LEU A 371 -17.01 -5.53 2.54
CA LEU A 371 -17.37 -5.27 1.14
C LEU A 371 -17.85 -6.53 0.41
N LEU A 372 -17.21 -7.68 0.68
CA LEU A 372 -17.61 -8.97 0.12
C LEU A 372 -18.90 -9.51 0.75
N ASP A 373 -19.16 -9.22 2.02
CA ASP A 373 -20.35 -9.67 2.73
C ASP A 373 -21.63 -9.07 2.13
N ALA A 374 -21.54 -7.84 1.61
CA ALA A 374 -22.61 -7.18 0.87
C ALA A 374 -22.91 -7.80 -0.51
N GLN A 375 -22.06 -8.70 -1.02
CA GLN A 375 -22.23 -9.28 -2.35
C GLN A 375 -23.12 -10.54 -2.31
N PRO A 376 -24.07 -10.70 -3.25
CA PRO A 376 -24.95 -11.88 -3.33
C PRO A 376 -24.22 -13.16 -3.82
N ALA A 377 -22.88 -13.16 -3.82
CA ALA A 377 -22.07 -14.27 -4.29
C ALA A 377 -21.91 -15.38 -3.25
N GLN A 378 -22.06 -16.63 -3.69
CA GLN A 378 -21.92 -17.82 -2.83
C GLN A 378 -20.47 -18.09 -2.41
N ARG A 379 -19.50 -17.88 -3.31
CA ARG A 379 -18.07 -18.00 -3.03
C ARG A 379 -17.42 -16.62 -3.03
N ARG A 380 -16.85 -16.24 -1.90
CA ARG A 380 -16.23 -14.92 -1.72
C ARG A 380 -14.75 -15.12 -1.45
N THR A 381 -13.89 -14.41 -2.17
CA THR A 381 -12.44 -14.55 -2.01
C THR A 381 -11.75 -13.20 -1.98
N VAL A 382 -10.93 -12.96 -0.96
CA VAL A 382 -9.94 -11.88 -0.92
C VAL A 382 -8.62 -12.39 -1.52
N LEU A 383 -8.11 -11.66 -2.50
CA LEU A 383 -6.80 -11.87 -3.13
C LEU A 383 -5.86 -10.77 -2.67
N LEU A 384 -5.04 -11.06 -1.66
CA LEU A 384 -4.09 -10.11 -1.08
C LEU A 384 -2.79 -10.08 -1.90
N LEU A 385 -2.45 -8.93 -2.48
CA LEU A 385 -1.15 -8.64 -3.08
C LEU A 385 -0.32 -7.86 -2.06
N SER A 386 0.67 -8.50 -1.44
CA SER A 386 1.49 -7.87 -0.39
C SER A 386 2.86 -8.54 -0.33
N ASP A 387 3.85 -7.82 0.15
CA ASP A 387 5.15 -8.38 0.51
C ASP A 387 5.14 -9.04 1.91
N GLY A 388 4.11 -8.79 2.71
CA GLY A 388 3.62 -9.70 3.74
C GLY A 388 4.03 -9.42 5.17
N GLU A 389 4.62 -8.26 5.48
CA GLU A 389 4.98 -7.88 6.85
C GLU A 389 3.99 -6.84 7.40
N PRO A 390 3.03 -7.24 8.26
CA PRO A 390 2.19 -6.29 8.97
C PRO A 390 3.06 -5.47 9.93
N HIS A 391 3.16 -4.17 9.67
CA HIS A 391 3.91 -3.22 10.46
C HIS A 391 3.20 -1.88 10.40
N ASP A 392 3.14 -1.13 11.50
CA ASP A 392 2.57 0.21 11.56
C ASP A 392 3.37 1.07 12.52
N ILE A 393 3.34 2.39 12.33
CA ILE A 393 4.20 3.35 13.03
C ILE A 393 3.93 3.42 14.53
N ASP A 394 2.71 3.11 14.97
CA ASP A 394 2.27 3.22 16.36
C ASP A 394 2.34 1.89 17.14
N VAL A 395 2.84 0.81 16.51
CA VAL A 395 2.95 -0.51 17.13
C VAL A 395 4.40 -1.00 17.14
N HIS A 396 5.01 -0.99 18.33
CA HIS A 396 6.40 -1.42 18.52
C HIS A 396 6.57 -2.95 18.70
N ASP A 397 5.48 -3.66 19.00
CA ASP A 397 5.50 -5.11 19.16
C ASP A 397 5.35 -5.79 17.79
N PRO A 398 6.41 -6.44 17.26
CA PRO A 398 6.38 -7.05 15.92
C PRO A 398 5.41 -8.23 15.82
N THR A 399 4.91 -8.73 16.96
CA THR A 399 3.97 -9.85 16.99
C THR A 399 2.52 -9.40 17.02
N HIS A 400 2.24 -8.15 17.39
CA HIS A 400 0.88 -7.66 17.62
C HIS A 400 0.06 -7.59 16.33
N LEU A 401 0.53 -6.85 15.33
CA LEU A 401 -0.18 -6.73 14.05
C LEU A 401 -0.21 -8.06 13.28
N LEU A 402 0.81 -8.90 13.45
CA LEU A 402 0.80 -10.26 12.93
C LEU A 402 -0.31 -11.11 13.59
N ALA A 403 -0.46 -11.02 14.91
CA ALA A 403 -1.51 -11.72 15.63
C ALA A 403 -2.91 -11.21 15.26
N ASP A 404 -3.09 -9.90 15.10
CA ASP A 404 -4.32 -9.29 14.63
C ASP A 404 -4.66 -9.72 13.19
N ALA A 405 -3.71 -9.66 12.25
CA ALA A 405 -3.92 -10.11 10.88
C ALA A 405 -4.29 -11.60 10.82
N ARG A 406 -3.64 -12.46 11.61
CA ARG A 406 -4.03 -13.88 11.76
C ARG A 406 -5.43 -14.05 12.32
N ARG A 407 -5.86 -13.16 13.22
CA ARG A 407 -7.22 -13.17 13.76
C ARG A 407 -8.22 -12.78 12.67
N ALA A 408 -7.98 -11.70 11.93
CA ALA A 408 -8.80 -11.27 10.79
C ALA A 408 -8.94 -12.36 9.71
N VAL A 409 -7.88 -13.09 9.39
CA VAL A 409 -7.95 -14.23 8.43
C VAL A 409 -8.85 -15.35 8.96
N ARG A 410 -8.80 -15.65 10.27
CA ARG A 410 -9.68 -16.66 10.88
C ARG A 410 -11.13 -16.19 10.88
N GLU A 411 -11.38 -14.91 11.13
CA GLU A 411 -12.70 -14.29 11.04
C GLU A 411 -13.26 -14.41 9.62
N ALA A 412 -12.48 -14.04 8.60
CA ALA A 412 -12.84 -14.15 7.19
C ALA A 412 -13.28 -15.58 6.84
N ARG A 413 -12.49 -16.58 7.22
CA ARG A 413 -12.80 -18.00 6.98
C ARG A 413 -14.09 -18.45 7.66
N ARG A 414 -14.35 -17.99 8.89
CA ARG A 414 -15.61 -18.31 9.61
C ARG A 414 -16.84 -17.74 8.91
N ARG A 415 -16.68 -16.63 8.17
CA ARG A 415 -17.73 -16.03 7.34
C ARG A 415 -17.87 -16.68 5.95
N GLY A 416 -17.10 -17.72 5.66
CA GLY A 416 -17.07 -18.35 4.34
C GLY A 416 -16.28 -17.54 3.29
N VAL A 417 -15.50 -16.54 3.71
CA VAL A 417 -14.62 -15.76 2.83
C VAL A 417 -13.25 -16.43 2.76
N GLY A 418 -12.86 -16.88 1.57
CA GLY A 418 -11.51 -17.38 1.32
C GLY A 418 -10.50 -16.23 1.30
N VAL A 419 -9.31 -16.44 1.86
CA VAL A 419 -8.21 -15.47 1.78
C VAL A 419 -7.01 -16.16 1.15
N GLN A 420 -6.52 -15.60 0.04
CA GLN A 420 -5.35 -16.08 -0.69
C GLN A 420 -4.33 -14.95 -0.83
N GLY A 421 -3.07 -15.26 -0.57
CA GLY A 421 -1.96 -14.33 -0.67
C GLY A 421 -1.15 -14.58 -1.93
N LEU A 422 -0.94 -13.53 -2.69
CA LEU A 422 -0.02 -13.47 -3.81
C LEU A 422 1.16 -12.62 -3.35
N ALA A 423 2.22 -13.31 -2.92
CA ALA A 423 3.38 -12.69 -2.32
C ALA A 423 4.25 -12.04 -3.42
N MET A 424 4.52 -10.75 -3.25
CA MET A 424 5.18 -9.91 -4.24
C MET A 424 6.70 -10.00 -4.06
N GLY A 425 7.33 -10.88 -4.83
CA GLY A 425 8.76 -11.19 -4.72
C GLY A 425 9.04 -12.51 -3.99
N ALA A 426 10.28 -13.00 -4.12
CA ALA A 426 10.69 -14.30 -3.59
C ALA A 426 10.81 -14.31 -2.05
N SER A 427 11.26 -13.20 -1.44
CA SER A 427 11.42 -13.02 0.00
C SER A 427 10.07 -12.85 0.72
N ALA A 428 9.11 -12.19 0.08
CA ALA A 428 7.77 -11.90 0.61
C ALA A 428 6.97 -13.15 1.02
N ALA A 429 7.19 -14.28 0.34
CA ALA A 429 6.39 -15.48 0.56
C ALA A 429 6.50 -16.02 1.99
N ALA A 430 7.63 -15.83 2.67
CA ALA A 430 7.79 -16.24 4.06
C ALA A 430 6.90 -15.42 5.00
N ALA A 431 6.88 -14.10 4.81
CA ALA A 431 6.11 -13.17 5.63
C ALA A 431 4.59 -13.38 5.45
N VAL A 432 4.10 -13.40 4.20
CA VAL A 432 2.69 -13.67 3.91
C VAL A 432 2.23 -15.03 4.48
N ARG A 433 3.09 -16.05 4.45
CA ARG A 433 2.78 -17.37 5.05
C ARG A 433 2.63 -17.32 6.55
N ARG A 434 3.33 -16.41 7.25
CA ARG A 434 3.13 -16.22 8.69
C ARG A 434 1.72 -15.72 8.97
N VAL A 435 1.13 -14.91 8.10
CA VAL A 435 -0.24 -14.38 8.26
C VAL A 435 -1.30 -15.40 7.82
N LEU A 436 -1.23 -15.89 6.58
CA LEU A 436 -2.29 -16.68 5.94
C LEU A 436 -2.17 -18.20 6.17
N GLY A 437 -0.98 -18.68 6.52
CA GLY A 437 -0.63 -20.09 6.56
C GLY A 437 -0.13 -20.64 5.21
N ARG A 438 0.62 -21.75 5.25
CA ARG A 438 1.40 -22.26 4.10
C ARG A 438 0.58 -22.62 2.85
N ARG A 439 -0.68 -23.05 3.01
CA ARG A 439 -1.54 -23.55 1.92
C ARG A 439 -2.16 -22.46 1.05
N HIS A 440 -2.11 -21.21 1.49
CA HIS A 440 -2.86 -20.09 0.90
C HIS A 440 -1.96 -19.01 0.30
N VAL A 441 -0.69 -19.34 0.02
CA VAL A 441 0.30 -18.36 -0.45
C VAL A 441 0.97 -18.83 -1.72
N HIS A 442 1.03 -17.94 -2.70
CA HIS A 442 1.72 -18.14 -3.96
C HIS A 442 2.73 -17.01 -4.16
N ALA A 443 3.99 -17.35 -4.34
CA ALA A 443 5.03 -16.37 -4.65
C ALA A 443 4.93 -16.01 -6.13
N LEU A 444 4.94 -14.70 -6.43
CA LEU A 444 5.01 -14.16 -7.77
C LEU A 444 6.34 -13.44 -7.93
N ARG A 445 7.10 -13.80 -8.97
CA ARG A 445 8.30 -13.05 -9.39
C ARG A 445 7.99 -12.14 -10.57
N CYS A 446 7.04 -12.56 -11.40
CA CYS A 446 6.49 -11.78 -12.49
C CYS A 446 4.99 -12.07 -12.64
N ALA A 447 4.27 -11.21 -13.35
CA ALA A 447 2.84 -11.39 -13.57
C ALA A 447 2.52 -12.70 -14.30
N GLN A 448 3.46 -13.22 -15.12
CA GLN A 448 3.32 -14.50 -15.83
C GLN A 448 3.16 -15.71 -14.90
N ASP A 449 3.62 -15.62 -13.65
CA ASP A 449 3.45 -16.67 -12.64
C ASP A 449 1.97 -16.91 -12.28
N LEU A 450 1.08 -15.96 -12.59
CA LEU A 450 -0.37 -16.14 -12.47
C LEU A 450 -0.87 -17.38 -13.21
N ARG A 451 -0.19 -17.81 -14.29
CA ARG A 451 -0.56 -19.04 -15.01
C ARG A 451 -0.59 -20.28 -14.13
N ARG A 452 0.37 -20.39 -13.20
CA ARG A 452 0.47 -21.51 -12.25
C ARG A 452 -0.55 -21.39 -11.12
N TRP A 453 -0.95 -20.17 -10.80
CA TRP A 453 -1.99 -19.92 -9.81
C TRP A 453 -3.39 -20.23 -10.36
N VAL A 454 -3.70 -19.78 -11.57
CA VAL A 454 -5.00 -20.01 -12.23
C VAL A 454 -5.32 -21.50 -12.34
N THR A 455 -4.34 -22.36 -12.64
CA THR A 455 -4.58 -23.81 -12.71
C THR A 455 -4.93 -24.43 -11.36
N ARG A 456 -4.60 -23.77 -10.23
CA ARG A 456 -4.96 -24.21 -8.88
C ARG A 456 -6.32 -23.68 -8.42
N LEU A 457 -6.90 -22.70 -9.13
CA LEU A 457 -8.24 -22.16 -8.82
C LEU A 457 -9.34 -23.23 -8.86
N HIS A 458 -9.17 -24.33 -9.60
CA HIS A 458 -10.14 -25.43 -9.65
C HIS A 458 -10.41 -26.10 -8.30
N ARG A 459 -9.54 -25.89 -7.30
CA ARG A 459 -9.65 -26.48 -5.95
C ARG A 459 -10.24 -25.50 -4.91
N LEU A 460 -10.65 -24.30 -5.34
CA LEU A 460 -11.22 -23.22 -4.53
C LEU A 460 -12.69 -23.00 -4.93
#